data_AF-A0A972XFS6-F1
#
_entry.id   AF-A0A972XFS6-F1
#
_cell.length_a   1.000
_cell.length_b   1.000
_cell.length_c   1.000
_cell.angle_alpha   90.00
_cell.angle_beta   90.00
_cell.angle_gamma   90.00
#
_symmetry.space_group_name_H-M   'P 1'
#
loop_
_entity.id
_entity.type
_entity.pdbx_description
1 polymer ?
#
loop_
_entity_poly.entity_id
_entity_poly.type
_entity_poly.pdbx_seq_one_letter_code
_entity_poly.pdbx_strand_id
1 'polypeptide(L)'
;GILIDLLIVTTTFCLTWIIGVRFLGMDRVTAMLIGSGCSICGAAAILATQPILQAQNDRVTIAISTIVIFGTIGIFLYPAIFLVIRDLNLFFSNETVFGIYIGSTIHEVAQVVAASGAISEDVTGSAVITKMVRVMMLGPFLLILSSLLAIEHQQLISKEDRAQSFKGWMNQLHIPWFAVWFIVVICFNSFVSLPNTWIHGLVVFDNLLLAMAMAALGMSTQFQVIVKAGLLPLQLAAIIFIWLLVGGALINWGITVLLSTDITRFNDFFPGDRFITNLDFKFFWRV
;
A
#
# COMPACT_ATOMS: atom_id res chain seq x y z
N GLY A 1 1.71 1.29 -11.83
CA GLY A 1 1.62 1.88 -10.49
C GLY A 1 0.21 2.33 -10.19
N ILE A 2 -0.09 3.63 -10.37
CA ILE A 2 -1.30 4.29 -9.83
C ILE A 2 -2.62 3.54 -10.05
N LEU A 3 -2.92 3.10 -11.29
CA LEU A 3 -4.18 2.37 -11.57
C LEU A 3 -4.25 1.02 -10.83
N ILE A 4 -3.13 0.29 -10.79
CA ILE A 4 -3.00 -0.98 -10.07
C ILE A 4 -3.21 -0.73 -8.56
N ASP A 5 -2.55 0.28 -8.00
CA ASP A 5 -2.69 0.63 -6.59
C ASP A 5 -4.12 1.04 -6.24
N LEU A 6 -4.78 1.84 -7.10
CA LEU A 6 -6.17 2.24 -6.91
C LEU A 6 -7.10 1.02 -6.86
N LEU A 7 -6.94 0.08 -7.81
CA LEU A 7 -7.72 -1.15 -7.83
C LEU A 7 -7.43 -2.03 -6.61
N ILE A 8 -6.16 -2.20 -6.23
CA ILE A 8 -5.80 -3.00 -5.07
C ILE A 8 -6.34 -2.37 -3.78
N VAL A 9 -6.16 -1.07 -3.57
CA VAL A 9 -6.68 -0.36 -2.39
C VAL A 9 -8.20 -0.55 -2.28
N THR A 10 -8.93 -0.25 -3.36
CA THR A 10 -10.41 -0.31 -3.37
C THR A 10 -10.92 -1.73 -3.21
N THR A 11 -10.42 -2.69 -3.99
CA THR A 11 -10.85 -4.09 -3.91
C THR A 11 -10.51 -4.73 -2.57
N THR A 12 -9.30 -4.49 -2.05
CA THR A 12 -8.85 -5.05 -0.77
C THR A 12 -9.67 -4.52 0.39
N PHE A 13 -9.91 -3.20 0.44
CA PHE A 13 -10.74 -2.61 1.48
C PHE A 13 -12.18 -3.13 1.43
N CYS A 14 -12.82 -3.12 0.25
CA CYS A 14 -14.17 -3.62 0.07
C CYS A 14 -14.31 -5.10 0.41
N LEU A 15 -13.39 -5.94 -0.05
CA LEU A 15 -13.40 -7.37 0.26
C LEU A 15 -13.21 -7.61 1.75
N THR A 16 -12.28 -6.91 2.40
CA THR A 16 -12.05 -7.07 3.83
C THR A 16 -13.29 -6.67 4.64
N TRP A 17 -13.94 -5.57 4.27
CA TRP A 17 -15.18 -5.12 4.89
C TRP A 17 -16.31 -6.14 4.70
N ILE A 18 -16.56 -6.58 3.47
CA ILE A 18 -17.64 -7.51 3.14
C ILE A 18 -17.40 -8.86 3.82
N ILE A 19 -16.22 -9.44 3.68
CA ILE A 19 -15.90 -10.76 4.25
C ILE A 19 -15.90 -10.68 5.78
N GLY A 20 -15.25 -9.67 6.35
CA GLY A 20 -15.18 -9.48 7.80
C GLY A 20 -16.54 -9.33 8.44
N VAL A 21 -17.37 -8.39 7.94
CA VAL A 21 -18.66 -8.07 8.56
C VAL A 21 -19.74 -9.08 8.19
N ARG A 22 -19.87 -9.43 6.90
CA ARG A 22 -21.03 -10.19 6.41
C ARG A 22 -20.85 -11.70 6.51
N PHE A 23 -19.63 -12.21 6.33
CA PHE A 23 -19.34 -13.64 6.30
C PHE A 23 -18.77 -14.16 7.61
N LEU A 24 -17.83 -13.43 8.21
CA LEU A 24 -17.20 -13.83 9.48
C LEU A 24 -17.92 -13.27 10.72
N GLY A 25 -18.92 -12.39 10.54
CA GLY A 25 -19.70 -11.80 11.63
C GLY A 25 -18.86 -10.92 12.57
N MET A 26 -17.74 -10.39 12.08
CA MET A 26 -16.81 -9.58 12.86
C MET A 26 -17.35 -8.17 13.06
N ASP A 27 -16.90 -7.50 14.12
CA ASP A 27 -17.28 -6.12 14.35
C ASP A 27 -16.75 -5.20 13.23
N ARG A 28 -17.60 -4.24 12.85
CA ARG A 28 -17.34 -3.30 11.75
C ARG A 28 -16.02 -2.55 11.92
N VAL A 29 -15.70 -2.12 13.13
CA VAL A 29 -14.48 -1.34 13.42
C VAL A 29 -13.23 -2.17 13.17
N THR A 30 -13.14 -3.39 13.72
CA THR A 30 -12.01 -4.29 13.47
C THR A 30 -11.89 -4.63 11.99
N ALA A 31 -13.00 -4.84 11.27
CA ALA A 31 -12.98 -5.11 9.84
C ALA A 31 -12.44 -3.94 9.02
N MET A 32 -12.84 -2.70 9.34
CA MET A 32 -12.30 -1.50 8.70
C MET A 32 -10.83 -1.26 9.06
N LEU A 33 -10.41 -1.53 10.31
CA LEU A 33 -9.01 -1.39 10.71
C LEU A 33 -8.13 -2.37 9.91
N ILE A 34 -8.47 -3.67 9.90
CA ILE A 34 -7.75 -4.67 9.12
C ILE A 34 -7.79 -4.31 7.64
N GLY A 35 -8.96 -3.89 7.13
CA GLY A 35 -9.14 -3.47 5.74
C GLY A 35 -8.23 -2.31 5.36
N SER A 36 -8.17 -1.26 6.19
CA SER A 36 -7.32 -0.07 5.96
C SER A 36 -5.83 -0.42 5.97
N GLY A 37 -5.41 -1.29 6.89
CA GLY A 37 -4.02 -1.73 6.97
C GLY A 37 -3.63 -2.63 5.79
N CYS A 38 -4.46 -3.62 5.46
CA CYS A 38 -4.25 -4.51 4.32
C CYS A 38 -4.31 -3.78 2.98
N SER A 39 -5.09 -2.71 2.87
CA SER A 39 -5.29 -1.99 1.61
C SER A 39 -4.28 -0.88 1.33
N ILE A 40 -3.50 -0.39 2.30
CA ILE A 40 -2.58 0.76 2.12
C ILE A 40 -1.14 0.42 2.53
N CYS A 41 -0.80 0.64 3.81
CA CYS A 41 0.58 0.57 4.31
C CYS A 41 0.70 -0.11 5.68
N GLY A 42 -0.27 -0.95 6.04
CA GLY A 42 -0.24 -1.71 7.27
C GLY A 42 -0.47 -0.83 8.50
N ALA A 43 0.44 -0.89 9.47
CA ALA A 43 0.26 -0.27 10.79
C ALA A 43 -0.01 1.25 10.73
N ALA A 44 0.68 1.99 9.85
CA ALA A 44 0.48 3.43 9.73
C ALA A 44 -0.95 3.79 9.28
N ALA A 45 -1.55 3.01 8.39
CA ALA A 45 -2.93 3.21 7.97
C ALA A 45 -3.94 2.88 9.09
N ILE A 46 -3.66 1.84 9.88
CA ILE A 46 -4.49 1.45 11.03
C ILE A 46 -4.49 2.58 12.08
N LEU A 47 -3.31 3.10 12.43
CA LEU A 47 -3.17 4.19 13.40
C LEU A 47 -3.81 5.48 12.91
N ALA A 48 -3.70 5.80 11.62
CA ALA A 48 -4.37 6.97 11.04
C ALA A 48 -5.90 6.81 10.99
N THR A 49 -6.39 5.57 10.85
CA THR A 49 -7.82 5.24 10.81
C THR A 49 -8.43 5.12 12.22
N GLN A 50 -7.63 4.75 13.23
CA GLN A 50 -8.05 4.60 14.63
C GLN A 50 -8.89 5.78 15.16
N PRO A 51 -8.45 7.06 15.08
CA PRO A 51 -9.21 8.18 15.62
C PRO A 51 -10.52 8.42 14.86
N ILE A 52 -10.57 8.11 13.56
CA ILE A 52 -11.79 8.24 12.74
C ILE A 52 -12.85 7.22 13.17
N LEU A 53 -12.41 5.98 13.46
CA LEU A 53 -13.31 4.91 13.91
C LEU A 53 -13.55 4.91 15.42
N GLN A 54 -12.90 5.81 16.18
CA GLN A 54 -12.87 5.80 17.65
C GLN A 54 -12.54 4.42 18.21
N ALA A 55 -11.57 3.75 17.59
CA ALA A 55 -11.28 2.35 17.89
C ALA A 55 -10.51 2.19 19.21
N GLN A 56 -10.85 1.14 19.96
CA GLN A 56 -10.15 0.75 21.18
C GLN A 56 -8.74 0.22 20.84
N ASN A 57 -7.77 0.49 21.71
CA ASN A 57 -6.38 0.07 21.53
C ASN A 57 -6.22 -1.44 21.31
N ASP A 58 -7.08 -2.26 21.92
CA ASP A 58 -7.06 -3.72 21.74
C ASP A 58 -7.33 -4.10 20.28
N ARG A 59 -8.33 -3.48 19.63
CA ARG A 59 -8.67 -3.77 18.22
C ARG A 59 -7.56 -3.32 17.25
N VAL A 60 -6.95 -2.17 17.55
CA VAL A 60 -5.79 -1.65 16.80
C VAL A 60 -4.62 -2.61 16.89
N THR A 61 -4.33 -3.07 18.10
CA THR A 61 -3.25 -4.00 18.41
C THR A 61 -3.46 -5.36 17.70
N ILE A 62 -4.69 -5.86 17.69
CA ILE A 62 -5.08 -7.07 16.94
C ILE A 62 -4.85 -6.88 15.44
N ALA A 63 -5.33 -5.77 14.87
CA ALA A 63 -5.21 -5.49 13.44
C ALA A 63 -3.75 -5.32 12.98
N ILE A 64 -2.91 -4.63 13.77
CA ILE A 64 -1.47 -4.51 13.50
C ILE A 64 -0.83 -5.90 13.49
N SER A 65 -1.15 -6.74 14.47
CA SER A 65 -0.53 -8.06 14.61
C SER A 65 -0.83 -8.98 13.43
N THR A 66 -2.08 -9.03 12.96
CA THR A 66 -2.43 -9.89 11.83
C THR A 66 -1.68 -9.47 10.57
N ILE A 67 -1.58 -8.17 10.31
CA ILE A 67 -0.87 -7.65 9.14
C ILE A 67 0.63 -7.91 9.21
N VAL A 68 1.25 -7.73 10.38
CA VAL A 68 2.68 -8.02 10.57
C VAL A 68 2.98 -9.49 10.30
N ILE A 69 2.13 -10.43 10.77
CA ILE A 69 2.31 -11.86 10.54
C ILE A 69 2.29 -12.18 9.05
N PHE A 70 1.22 -11.80 8.33
CA PHE A 70 1.09 -12.12 6.90
C PHE A 70 2.09 -11.35 6.04
N GLY A 71 2.43 -10.12 6.43
CA GLY A 71 3.51 -9.36 5.81
C GLY A 71 4.87 -10.03 5.97
N THR A 72 5.17 -10.57 7.15
CA THR A 72 6.39 -11.34 7.41
C THR A 72 6.44 -12.62 6.58
N ILE A 73 5.32 -13.34 6.46
CA ILE A 73 5.21 -14.48 5.53
C ILE A 73 5.52 -14.02 4.09
N GLY A 74 5.02 -12.85 3.70
CA GLY A 74 5.29 -12.24 2.40
C GLY A 74 6.78 -12.03 2.12
N ILE A 75 7.59 -11.66 3.12
CA ILE A 75 9.04 -11.45 2.94
C ILE A 75 9.72 -12.67 2.31
N PHE A 76 9.36 -13.87 2.76
CA PHE A 76 9.95 -15.12 2.25
C PHE A 76 9.22 -15.67 1.03
N LEU A 77 7.89 -15.48 1.00
CA LEU A 77 7.05 -16.08 -0.03
C LEU A 77 7.25 -15.42 -1.40
N TYR A 78 7.38 -14.09 -1.47
CA TYR A 78 7.53 -13.39 -2.75
C TYR A 78 8.84 -13.71 -3.49
N PRO A 79 10.02 -13.73 -2.84
CA PRO A 79 11.25 -14.22 -3.47
C PRO A 79 11.15 -15.66 -3.96
N ALA A 80 10.54 -16.55 -3.16
CA ALA A 80 10.33 -17.93 -3.58
C ALA A 80 9.43 -18.03 -4.82
N ILE A 81 8.36 -17.23 -4.88
CA ILE A 81 7.49 -17.13 -6.06
C ILE A 81 8.28 -16.63 -7.28
N PHE A 82 9.15 -15.63 -7.12
CA PHE A 82 9.96 -15.11 -8.22
C PHE A 82 10.88 -16.17 -8.83
N LEU A 83 11.57 -16.96 -7.99
CA LEU A 83 12.45 -18.04 -8.45
C LEU A 83 11.67 -19.04 -9.31
N VAL A 84 10.50 -19.48 -8.85
CA VAL A 84 9.65 -20.41 -9.59
C VAL A 84 9.16 -19.80 -10.91
N ILE A 85 8.69 -18.55 -10.91
CA ILE A 85 8.22 -17.84 -12.10
C ILE A 85 9.33 -17.70 -13.14
N ARG A 86 10.54 -17.36 -12.69
CA ARG A 86 11.72 -17.20 -13.54
C ARG A 86 12.08 -18.53 -14.21
N ASP A 87 12.09 -19.62 -13.47
CA ASP A 87 12.43 -20.95 -13.99
C ASP A 87 11.38 -21.47 -14.99
N LEU A 88 10.10 -21.10 -14.80
CA LEU A 88 9.00 -21.42 -15.72
C LEU A 88 8.86 -20.43 -16.90
N ASN A 89 9.75 -19.42 -16.99
CA ASN A 89 9.74 -18.33 -17.98
C ASN A 89 8.35 -17.69 -18.20
N LEU A 90 7.61 -17.51 -17.12
CA LEU A 90 6.26 -16.95 -17.16
C LEU A 90 6.29 -15.41 -17.32
N PHE A 91 5.15 -14.83 -17.68
CA PHE A 91 4.95 -13.40 -17.96
C PHE A 91 5.50 -12.43 -16.87
N PHE A 92 5.61 -12.90 -15.62
CA PHE A 92 6.15 -12.15 -14.49
C PHE A 92 7.68 -12.17 -14.38
N SER A 93 8.41 -12.66 -15.39
CA SER A 93 9.88 -12.69 -15.40
C SER A 93 10.53 -11.30 -15.52
N ASN A 94 9.77 -10.29 -15.94
CA ASN A 94 10.25 -8.91 -15.96
C ASN A 94 10.35 -8.35 -14.54
N GLU A 95 11.57 -7.97 -14.14
CA GLU A 95 11.88 -7.45 -12.81
C GLU A 95 11.07 -6.21 -12.42
N THR A 96 10.84 -5.28 -13.35
CA THR A 96 10.02 -4.09 -13.08
C THR A 96 8.57 -4.44 -12.81
N VAL A 97 8.00 -5.39 -13.58
CA VAL A 97 6.61 -5.85 -13.39
C VAL A 97 6.48 -6.58 -12.06
N PHE A 98 7.45 -7.42 -11.72
CA PHE A 98 7.46 -8.12 -10.44
C PHE A 98 7.63 -7.18 -9.25
N GLY A 99 8.47 -6.14 -9.39
CA GLY A 99 8.60 -5.11 -8.37
C GLY A 99 7.31 -4.33 -8.16
N ILE A 100 6.61 -3.92 -9.23
CA ILE A 100 5.27 -3.32 -9.10
C ILE A 100 4.32 -4.27 -8.38
N TYR A 101 4.34 -5.56 -8.71
CA TYR A 101 3.54 -6.56 -8.01
C TYR A 101 3.84 -6.60 -6.51
N ILE A 102 5.11 -6.81 -6.10
CA ILE A 102 5.54 -6.79 -4.69
C ILE A 102 5.08 -5.50 -3.99
N GLY A 103 5.39 -4.33 -4.56
CA GLY A 103 5.10 -3.03 -3.97
C GLY A 103 3.60 -2.78 -3.82
N SER A 104 2.80 -3.28 -4.76
CA SER A 104 1.35 -3.11 -4.74
C SER A 104 0.65 -4.05 -3.76
N THR A 105 1.23 -5.21 -3.40
CA THR A 105 0.55 -6.26 -2.63
C THR A 105 1.09 -6.50 -1.22
N ILE A 106 2.38 -6.29 -0.96
CA ILE A 106 2.94 -6.44 0.40
C ILE A 106 2.44 -5.30 1.30
N HIS A 107 2.22 -5.62 2.59
CA HIS A 107 1.50 -4.78 3.53
C HIS A 107 2.30 -3.56 4.01
N GLU A 108 3.60 -3.73 4.27
CA GLU A 108 4.45 -2.66 4.83
C GLU A 108 5.67 -2.37 3.97
N VAL A 109 6.17 -1.14 4.07
CA VAL A 109 7.33 -0.65 3.32
C VAL A 109 8.58 -1.46 3.65
N ALA A 110 8.82 -1.69 4.93
CA ALA A 110 9.95 -2.47 5.42
C ALA A 110 9.95 -3.91 4.86
N GLN A 111 8.78 -4.54 4.82
CA GLN A 111 8.60 -5.87 4.22
C GLN A 111 8.80 -5.85 2.70
N VAL A 112 8.36 -4.79 2.01
CA VAL A 112 8.60 -4.60 0.58
C VAL A 112 10.10 -4.54 0.30
N VAL A 113 10.86 -3.71 1.03
CA VAL A 113 12.30 -3.58 0.83
C VAL A 113 13.01 -4.91 1.13
N ALA A 114 12.65 -5.60 2.21
CA ALA A 114 13.23 -6.89 2.55
C ALA A 114 12.95 -7.97 1.48
N ALA A 115 11.72 -8.06 0.98
CA ALA A 115 11.34 -9.04 -0.03
C ALA A 115 11.98 -8.75 -1.40
N SER A 116 11.90 -7.51 -1.86
CA SER A 116 12.44 -7.11 -3.16
C SER A 116 13.97 -7.09 -3.20
N GLY A 117 14.61 -6.67 -2.10
CA GLY A 117 16.07 -6.66 -1.97
C GLY A 117 16.70 -8.06 -1.98
N ALA A 118 15.93 -9.09 -1.64
CA ALA A 118 16.36 -10.48 -1.80
C ALA A 118 16.38 -10.97 -3.26
N ILE A 119 15.84 -10.18 -4.20
CA ILE A 119 15.74 -10.52 -5.62
C ILE A 119 16.75 -9.71 -6.43
N SER A 120 16.59 -8.37 -6.51
CA SER A 120 17.50 -7.46 -7.22
C SER A 120 17.25 -5.99 -6.83
N GLU A 121 18.20 -5.11 -7.15
CA GLU A 121 18.04 -3.66 -6.95
C GLU A 121 16.93 -3.08 -7.85
N ASP A 122 16.77 -3.57 -9.08
CA ASP A 122 15.74 -3.09 -10.02
C ASP A 122 14.32 -3.43 -9.54
N VAL A 123 14.13 -4.64 -9.00
CA VAL A 123 12.87 -5.04 -8.34
C VAL A 123 12.62 -4.16 -7.13
N THR A 124 13.66 -3.83 -6.36
CA THR A 124 13.55 -2.98 -5.16
C THR A 124 13.11 -1.57 -5.50
N GLY A 125 13.75 -0.93 -6.48
CA GLY A 125 13.38 0.43 -6.91
C GLY A 125 11.92 0.52 -7.34
N SER A 126 11.49 -0.37 -8.23
CA SER A 126 10.10 -0.39 -8.73
C SER A 126 9.07 -0.75 -7.64
N ALA A 127 9.43 -1.63 -6.70
CA ALA A 127 8.56 -2.01 -5.59
C ALA A 127 8.38 -0.89 -4.56
N VAL A 128 9.46 -0.23 -4.16
CA VAL A 128 9.41 0.88 -3.20
C VAL A 128 8.61 2.04 -3.78
N ILE A 129 8.84 2.41 -5.04
CA ILE A 129 8.08 3.47 -5.73
C ILE A 129 6.57 3.14 -5.71
N THR A 130 6.20 1.93 -6.13
CA THR A 130 4.79 1.50 -6.13
C THR A 130 4.19 1.52 -4.73
N LYS A 131 4.94 1.05 -3.72
CA LYS A 131 4.49 1.07 -2.33
C LYS A 131 4.27 2.50 -1.81
N MET A 132 5.15 3.44 -2.17
CA MET A 132 5.03 4.84 -1.78
C MET A 132 3.80 5.51 -2.41
N VAL A 133 3.49 5.22 -3.67
CA VAL A 133 2.25 5.70 -4.31
C VAL A 133 1.03 5.23 -3.52
N ARG A 134 1.01 3.96 -3.13
CA ARG A 134 -0.05 3.40 -2.29
C ARG A 134 -0.13 4.06 -0.91
N VAL A 135 1.00 4.38 -0.28
CA VAL A 135 1.04 5.15 0.98
C VAL A 135 0.45 6.56 0.82
N MET A 136 0.74 7.24 -0.29
CA MET A 136 0.17 8.57 -0.57
C MET A 136 -1.36 8.53 -0.71
N MET A 137 -1.94 7.39 -1.13
CA MET A 137 -3.39 7.20 -1.19
C MET A 137 -4.07 7.17 0.19
N LEU A 138 -3.30 7.18 1.29
CA LEU A 138 -3.84 7.31 2.65
C LEU A 138 -4.65 8.60 2.83
N GLY A 139 -4.17 9.73 2.31
CA GLY A 139 -4.89 11.01 2.40
C GLY A 139 -6.29 10.95 1.78
N PRO A 140 -6.41 10.62 0.48
CA PRO A 140 -7.70 10.39 -0.17
C PRO A 140 -8.56 9.34 0.53
N PHE A 141 -7.97 8.22 0.97
CA PHE A 141 -8.69 7.17 1.66
C PHE A 141 -9.34 7.65 2.96
N LEU A 142 -8.61 8.37 3.83
CA LEU A 142 -9.14 8.86 5.10
C LEU A 142 -10.25 9.90 4.88
N LEU A 143 -10.13 10.75 3.85
CA LEU A 143 -11.18 11.70 3.45
C LEU A 143 -12.46 10.97 3.04
N ILE A 144 -12.34 9.95 2.19
CA ILE A 144 -13.48 9.14 1.74
C ILE A 144 -14.08 8.39 2.93
N LEU A 145 -13.29 7.68 3.74
CA LEU A 145 -13.79 6.91 4.88
C LEU A 145 -14.49 7.81 5.90
N SER A 146 -13.87 8.95 6.23
CA SER A 146 -14.45 9.92 7.17
C SER A 146 -15.76 10.51 6.64
N SER A 147 -15.82 10.87 5.35
CA SER A 147 -17.06 11.38 4.74
C SER A 147 -18.17 10.33 4.68
N LEU A 148 -17.86 9.07 4.37
CA LEU A 148 -18.84 7.98 4.38
C LEU A 148 -19.45 7.76 5.76
N LEU A 149 -18.62 7.76 6.81
CA LEU A 149 -19.06 7.64 8.20
C LEU A 149 -19.87 8.86 8.66
N ALA A 150 -19.47 10.07 8.23
CA ALA A 150 -20.22 11.29 8.51
C ALA A 150 -21.61 11.26 7.87
N ILE A 151 -21.74 10.77 6.63
CA ILE A 151 -23.03 10.61 5.95
C ILE A 151 -23.92 9.61 6.70
N GLU A 152 -23.37 8.45 7.10
CA GLU A 152 -24.10 7.44 7.88
C GLU A 152 -24.61 8.03 9.21
N HIS A 153 -23.78 8.81 9.91
CA HIS A 153 -24.15 9.46 11.16
C HIS A 153 -25.17 10.60 10.97
N GLN A 154 -25.08 11.35 9.87
CA GLN A 154 -26.02 12.43 9.52
C GLN A 154 -27.42 11.93 9.11
N GLN A 155 -27.55 10.66 8.73
CA GLN A 155 -28.86 10.04 8.48
C GLN A 155 -29.61 9.73 9.78
N LEU A 156 -28.90 9.69 10.92
CA LEU A 156 -29.46 9.35 12.24
C LEU A 156 -29.79 10.58 13.10
N ILE A 157 -29.41 11.79 12.69
CA ILE A 157 -29.49 13.02 13.51
C ILE A 157 -30.37 14.10 12.86
N SER A 158 -31.06 14.89 13.71
CA SER A 158 -31.91 16.02 13.33
C SER A 158 -31.15 17.16 12.63
N LYS A 159 -31.86 18.03 11.88
CA LYS A 159 -31.24 19.04 10.98
C LYS A 159 -30.37 20.10 11.69
N GLU A 160 -30.64 20.42 12.96
CA GLU A 160 -29.92 21.47 13.71
C GLU A 160 -28.50 21.04 14.16
N ASP A 161 -28.32 19.78 14.54
CA ASP A 161 -27.00 19.23 14.95
C ASP A 161 -26.07 18.96 13.75
N ARG A 162 -26.60 19.03 12.53
CA ARG A 162 -25.89 18.72 11.28
C ARG A 162 -24.78 19.73 10.98
N ALA A 163 -24.97 21.00 11.35
CA ALA A 163 -23.99 22.07 11.14
C ALA A 163 -22.79 22.00 12.12
N GLN A 164 -23.04 21.60 13.38
CA GLN A 164 -21.98 21.36 14.37
C GLN A 164 -21.15 20.11 14.02
N SER A 165 -21.80 19.06 13.50
CA SER A 165 -21.14 17.83 13.05
C SER A 165 -20.17 18.07 11.88
N PHE A 166 -20.53 18.92 10.91
CA PHE A 166 -19.65 19.25 9.78
C PHE A 166 -18.38 20.02 10.20
N LYS A 167 -18.48 20.91 11.19
CA LYS A 167 -17.33 21.63 11.74
C LYS A 167 -16.41 20.71 12.56
N GLY A 168 -16.98 19.73 13.27
CA GLY A 168 -16.22 18.67 13.94
C GLY A 168 -15.50 17.73 12.96
N TRP A 169 -16.13 17.40 11.83
CA TRP A 169 -15.56 16.59 10.75
C TRP A 169 -14.33 17.24 10.11
N MET A 170 -14.41 18.54 9.79
CA MET A 170 -13.28 19.28 9.20
C MET A 170 -12.06 19.33 10.15
N ASN A 171 -12.30 19.39 11.47
CA ASN A 171 -11.25 19.37 12.50
C ASN A 171 -10.61 17.98 12.70
N GLN A 172 -11.23 16.90 12.20
CA GLN A 172 -10.71 15.53 12.34
C GLN A 172 -9.89 15.07 11.13
N LEU A 173 -9.78 15.90 10.10
CA LEU A 173 -8.95 15.65 8.92
C LEU A 173 -7.47 15.76 9.31
N HIS A 174 -6.93 14.66 9.84
CA HIS A 174 -5.51 14.50 10.10
C HIS A 174 -4.81 14.21 8.77
N ILE A 175 -4.37 15.27 8.10
CA ILE A 175 -3.46 15.12 6.96
C ILE A 175 -2.17 14.50 7.51
N PRO A 176 -1.68 13.38 6.95
CA PRO A 176 -0.40 12.83 7.36
C PRO A 176 0.72 13.78 6.95
N TRP A 177 1.27 14.53 7.90
CA TRP A 177 2.37 15.47 7.63
C TRP A 177 3.57 14.80 6.94
N PHE A 178 3.81 13.51 7.21
CA PHE A 178 4.85 12.74 6.53
C PHE A 178 4.65 12.70 5.01
N ALA A 179 3.40 12.60 4.51
CA ALA A 179 3.11 12.53 3.09
C ALA A 179 3.35 13.90 2.42
N VAL A 180 3.08 15.00 3.14
CA VAL A 180 3.38 16.36 2.67
C VAL A 180 4.89 16.53 2.52
N TRP A 181 5.67 16.16 3.53
CA TRP A 181 7.14 16.21 3.45
C TRP A 181 7.69 15.31 2.35
N PHE A 182 7.12 14.12 2.15
CA PHE A 182 7.51 13.21 1.07
C PHE A 182 7.32 13.86 -0.31
N ILE A 183 6.16 14.50 -0.55
CA ILE A 183 5.90 15.23 -1.80
C ILE A 183 6.89 16.39 -1.98
N VAL A 184 7.16 17.16 -0.93
CA VAL A 184 8.12 18.28 -0.97
C VAL A 184 9.52 17.79 -1.35
N VAL A 185 9.99 16.69 -0.75
CA VAL A 185 11.31 16.12 -1.05
C VAL A 185 11.37 15.57 -2.48
N ILE A 186 10.31 14.91 -2.96
CA ILE A 186 10.23 14.47 -4.37
C ILE A 186 10.34 15.68 -5.30
N CYS A 187 9.53 16.72 -5.10
CA CYS A 187 9.59 17.91 -5.94
C CYS A 187 10.98 18.57 -5.87
N PHE A 188 11.56 18.68 -4.68
CA PHE A 188 12.91 19.22 -4.51
C PHE A 188 13.95 18.41 -5.30
N ASN A 189 13.93 17.08 -5.20
CA ASN A 189 14.83 16.21 -5.94
C ASN A 189 14.61 16.31 -7.47
N SER A 190 13.37 16.48 -7.93
CA SER A 190 13.06 16.65 -9.36
C SER A 190 13.57 17.98 -9.93
N PHE A 191 13.56 19.07 -9.15
CA PHE A 191 14.00 20.40 -9.62
C PHE A 191 15.48 20.69 -9.34
N VAL A 192 16.06 20.05 -8.33
CA VAL A 192 17.44 20.31 -7.90
C VAL A 192 18.31 19.10 -8.25
N SER A 193 19.24 19.32 -9.19
CA SER A 193 20.26 18.31 -9.52
C SER A 193 21.27 18.21 -8.37
N LEU A 194 21.16 17.14 -7.58
CA LEU A 194 22.10 16.84 -6.49
C LEU A 194 23.30 16.05 -7.03
N PRO A 195 24.52 16.27 -6.51
CA PRO A 195 25.68 15.45 -6.88
C PRO A 195 25.49 14.00 -6.46
N ASN A 196 25.95 13.04 -7.29
CA ASN A 196 25.82 11.60 -7.01
C ASN A 196 26.38 11.19 -5.64
N THR A 197 27.43 11.85 -5.15
CA THR A 197 28.00 11.59 -3.82
C THR A 197 27.02 11.85 -2.68
N TRP A 198 26.18 12.88 -2.79
CA TRP A 198 25.15 13.20 -1.80
C TRP A 198 24.00 12.19 -1.86
N ILE A 199 23.58 11.81 -3.08
CA ILE A 199 22.54 10.80 -3.28
C ILE A 199 22.96 9.46 -2.68
N HIS A 200 24.17 8.99 -2.98
CA HIS A 200 24.70 7.76 -2.39
C HIS A 200 24.80 7.84 -0.86
N GLY A 201 25.25 8.97 -0.31
CA GLY A 201 25.29 9.18 1.14
C GLY A 201 23.90 9.09 1.78
N LEU A 202 22.88 9.68 1.14
CA LEU A 202 21.49 9.61 1.58
C LEU A 202 20.93 8.19 1.51
N VAL A 203 21.21 7.44 0.44
CA VAL A 203 20.76 6.03 0.30
C VAL A 203 21.39 5.13 1.38
N VAL A 204 22.68 5.29 1.66
CA VAL A 204 23.35 4.55 2.74
C VAL A 204 22.75 4.89 4.11
N PHE A 205 22.49 6.19 4.34
CA PHE A 205 21.87 6.65 5.59
C PHE A 205 20.44 6.15 5.74
N ASP A 206 19.64 6.16 4.67
CA ASP A 206 18.29 5.60 4.62
C ASP A 206 18.29 4.10 4.94
N ASN A 207 19.16 3.33 4.29
CA ASN A 207 19.29 1.88 4.57
C ASN A 207 19.66 1.60 6.04
N LEU A 208 20.52 2.44 6.64
CA LEU A 208 20.85 2.33 8.06
C LEU A 208 19.63 2.61 8.96
N LEU A 209 18.89 3.69 8.68
CA LEU A 209 17.66 4.04 9.40
C LEU A 209 16.60 2.95 9.26
N LEU A 210 16.42 2.42 8.05
CA LEU A 210 15.50 1.33 7.75
C LEU A 210 15.87 0.06 8.52
N ALA A 211 17.16 -0.31 8.53
CA ALA A 211 17.65 -1.46 9.29
C ALA A 211 17.37 -1.30 10.80
N MET A 212 17.61 -0.10 11.37
CA MET A 212 17.29 0.20 12.76
C MET A 212 15.78 0.14 13.03
N ALA A 213 14.95 0.65 12.12
CA ALA A 213 13.49 0.58 12.23
C ALA A 213 12.98 -0.87 12.18
N MET A 214 13.50 -1.71 11.29
CA MET A 214 13.14 -3.13 11.21
C MET A 214 13.60 -3.91 12.45
N ALA A 215 14.78 -3.61 12.98
CA ALA A 215 15.26 -4.19 14.23
C ALA A 215 14.35 -3.79 15.42
N ALA A 216 13.97 -2.52 15.51
CA ALA A 216 13.04 -2.03 16.54
C ALA A 216 11.65 -2.68 16.42
N LEU A 217 11.11 -2.79 15.19
CA LEU A 217 9.85 -3.50 14.94
C LEU A 217 9.94 -4.94 15.42
N GLY A 218 11.01 -5.66 15.06
CA GLY A 218 11.26 -7.04 15.53
C GLY A 218 11.29 -7.17 17.05
N MET A 219 11.96 -6.25 17.76
CA MET A 219 12.01 -6.24 19.22
C MET A 219 10.66 -5.87 19.87
N SER A 220 9.87 -5.02 19.22
CA SER A 220 8.55 -4.59 19.72
C SER A 220 7.44 -5.62 19.49
N THR A 221 7.68 -6.62 18.62
CA THR A 221 6.69 -7.64 18.28
C THR A 221 6.58 -8.66 19.41
N GLN A 222 5.71 -8.40 20.39
CA GLN A 222 5.48 -9.36 21.47
C GLN A 222 4.63 -10.53 20.95
N PHE A 223 5.12 -11.77 21.12
CA PHE A 223 4.36 -12.99 20.81
C PHE A 223 2.97 -13.02 21.47
N GLN A 224 2.82 -12.34 22.62
CA GLN A 224 1.56 -12.22 23.33
C GLN A 224 0.47 -11.50 22.53
N VAL A 225 0.83 -10.62 21.60
CA VAL A 225 -0.14 -9.89 20.78
C VAL A 225 -0.74 -10.77 19.69
N ILE A 226 0.07 -11.66 19.12
CA ILE A 226 -0.36 -12.64 18.12
C ILE A 226 -1.39 -13.61 18.72
N VAL A 227 -1.15 -14.07 19.96
CA VAL A 227 -2.09 -14.94 20.69
C VAL A 227 -3.40 -14.23 21.01
N LYS A 228 -3.35 -12.91 21.27
CA LYS A 228 -4.54 -12.08 21.56
C LYS A 228 -5.36 -11.70 20.33
N ALA A 229 -4.85 -11.91 19.10
CA ALA A 229 -5.53 -11.54 17.86
C ALA A 229 -6.89 -12.23 17.68
N GLY A 230 -7.08 -13.42 18.28
CA GLY A 230 -8.26 -14.25 18.07
C GLY A 230 -8.29 -14.90 16.69
N LEU A 231 -9.11 -15.92 16.53
CA LEU A 231 -9.14 -16.73 15.31
C LEU A 231 -9.77 -15.98 14.12
N LEU A 232 -10.82 -15.19 14.36
CA LEU A 232 -11.57 -14.50 13.30
C LEU A 232 -10.73 -13.44 12.56
N PRO A 233 -10.02 -12.52 13.25
CA PRO A 233 -9.12 -11.57 12.59
C PRO A 233 -8.00 -12.23 11.79
N LEU A 234 -7.45 -13.34 12.30
CA LEU A 234 -6.42 -14.10 11.61
C LEU A 234 -6.95 -14.77 10.33
N GLN A 235 -8.15 -15.36 10.38
CA GLN A 235 -8.82 -15.94 9.22
C GLN A 235 -9.11 -14.88 8.15
N LEU A 236 -9.64 -13.72 8.55
CA LEU A 236 -9.87 -12.63 7.62
C LEU A 236 -8.58 -12.19 6.94
N ALA A 237 -7.52 -11.93 7.72
CA ALA A 237 -6.25 -11.51 7.18
C ALA A 237 -5.61 -12.58 6.27
N ALA A 238 -5.80 -13.87 6.57
CA ALA A 238 -5.37 -14.97 5.69
C ALA A 238 -6.08 -14.94 4.33
N ILE A 239 -7.40 -14.76 4.33
CA ILE A 239 -8.20 -14.69 3.10
C ILE A 239 -7.76 -13.48 2.26
N ILE A 240 -7.56 -12.34 2.90
CA ILE A 240 -7.11 -11.12 2.23
C ILE A 240 -5.67 -11.22 1.75
N PHE A 241 -4.79 -11.91 2.48
CA PHE A 241 -3.44 -12.21 2.02
C PHE A 241 -3.44 -13.07 0.75
N ILE A 242 -4.29 -14.10 0.70
CA ILE A 242 -4.47 -14.92 -0.51
C ILE A 242 -5.02 -14.07 -1.66
N TRP A 243 -5.98 -13.18 -1.39
CA TRP A 243 -6.47 -12.21 -2.38
C TRP A 243 -5.35 -11.30 -2.90
N LEU A 244 -4.52 -10.74 -2.02
CA LEU A 244 -3.41 -9.89 -2.44
C LEU A 244 -2.38 -10.66 -3.27
N LEU A 245 -2.14 -11.93 -2.96
CA LEU A 245 -1.24 -12.78 -3.72
C LEU A 245 -1.84 -13.13 -5.10
N VAL A 246 -3.03 -13.73 -5.13
CA VAL A 246 -3.63 -14.21 -6.39
C VAL A 246 -4.33 -13.09 -7.15
N GLY A 247 -5.24 -12.37 -6.50
CA GLY A 247 -5.96 -11.24 -7.08
C GLY A 247 -5.03 -10.08 -7.44
N GLY A 248 -4.03 -9.79 -6.59
CA GLY A 248 -3.00 -8.80 -6.93
C GLY A 248 -2.19 -9.20 -8.16
N ALA A 249 -1.82 -10.49 -8.30
CA ALA A 249 -1.15 -10.98 -9.51
C ALA A 249 -2.07 -10.86 -10.74
N LEU A 250 -3.36 -11.20 -10.62
CA LEU A 250 -4.33 -11.08 -11.72
C LEU A 250 -4.54 -9.62 -12.16
N ILE A 251 -4.62 -8.67 -11.22
CA ILE A 251 -4.75 -7.23 -11.53
C ILE A 251 -3.49 -6.73 -12.25
N ASN A 252 -2.31 -7.07 -11.73
CA ASN A 252 -1.05 -6.68 -12.34
C ASN A 252 -0.91 -7.26 -13.75
N TRP A 253 -1.24 -8.54 -13.92
CA TRP A 253 -1.25 -9.20 -15.23
C TRP A 253 -2.24 -8.54 -16.19
N GLY A 254 -3.49 -8.37 -15.79
CA GLY A 254 -4.56 -7.82 -16.62
C GLY A 254 -4.28 -6.39 -17.08
N ILE A 255 -3.78 -5.52 -16.19
CA ILE A 255 -3.41 -4.14 -16.56
C ILE A 255 -2.20 -4.12 -17.49
N THR A 256 -1.19 -4.96 -17.24
CA THR A 256 0.00 -5.00 -18.09
C THR A 256 -0.37 -5.47 -19.51
N VAL A 257 -1.24 -6.47 -19.63
CA VAL A 257 -1.79 -6.92 -20.91
C VAL A 257 -2.60 -5.82 -21.58
N LEU A 258 -3.52 -5.17 -20.88
CA LEU A 258 -4.36 -4.08 -21.41
C LEU A 258 -3.52 -2.93 -21.98
N LEU A 259 -2.51 -2.49 -21.23
CA LEU A 259 -1.61 -1.40 -21.66
C LEU A 259 -0.72 -1.83 -22.84
N SER A 260 -0.32 -3.10 -22.91
CA SER A 260 0.41 -3.61 -24.07
C SER A 260 -0.43 -3.65 -25.36
N THR A 261 -1.75 -3.87 -25.25
CA THR A 261 -2.68 -3.80 -26.41
C THR A 261 -3.03 -2.38 -26.85
N ASP A 262 -2.95 -1.38 -25.97
CA ASP A 262 -3.15 0.02 -26.36
C ASP A 262 -1.91 0.62 -27.03
N ILE A 263 -0.69 0.17 -26.67
CA ILE A 263 0.55 0.61 -27.32
C ILE A 263 0.61 0.19 -28.79
N THR A 264 0.12 -1.02 -29.13
CA THR A 264 0.05 -1.46 -30.54
C THR A 264 -0.99 -0.65 -31.32
N ARG A 265 -2.16 -0.35 -30.77
CA ARG A 265 -3.16 0.54 -31.38
C ARG A 265 -2.71 2.00 -31.53
N PHE A 266 -1.92 2.51 -30.58
CA PHE A 266 -1.42 3.89 -30.63
C PHE A 266 -0.32 4.06 -31.69
N ASN A 267 0.56 3.05 -31.85
CA ASN A 267 1.57 3.03 -32.93
C ASN A 267 0.94 2.91 -34.33
N ASP A 268 -0.20 2.22 -34.46
CA ASP A 268 -0.91 2.12 -35.73
C ASP A 268 -1.59 3.45 -36.15
N PHE A 269 -1.87 4.34 -35.19
CA PHE A 269 -2.53 5.63 -35.46
C PHE A 269 -1.55 6.78 -35.80
N PHE A 270 -0.27 6.64 -35.44
CA PHE A 270 0.79 7.59 -35.80
C PHE A 270 2.02 6.86 -36.37
N PRO A 271 2.05 6.53 -37.68
CA PRO A 271 3.22 5.96 -38.33
C PRO A 271 4.21 7.09 -38.60
N GLY A 272 5.00 7.45 -37.59
CA GLY A 272 5.87 8.61 -37.68
C GLY A 272 6.84 8.70 -36.51
N ASP A 273 7.97 8.02 -36.67
CA ASP A 273 9.15 8.12 -35.82
C ASP A 273 9.54 9.59 -35.59
N ARG A 274 9.22 10.11 -34.39
CA ARG A 274 9.98 11.15 -33.65
C ARG A 274 9.30 11.72 -32.40
N PHE A 275 8.03 11.43 -32.11
CA PHE A 275 7.32 12.15 -31.03
C PHE A 275 7.33 11.46 -29.64
N ILE A 276 7.65 10.16 -29.55
CA ILE A 276 7.62 9.41 -28.27
C ILE A 276 9.01 8.94 -27.83
N THR A 277 10.07 9.18 -28.61
CA THR A 277 11.45 8.92 -28.18
C THR A 277 12.00 9.99 -27.22
N ASN A 278 11.27 11.09 -26.97
CA ASN A 278 11.72 12.21 -26.12
C ASN A 278 10.71 12.65 -25.03
N LEU A 279 9.64 11.90 -24.78
CA LEU A 279 9.01 11.94 -23.46
C LEU A 279 9.86 11.08 -22.53
N ASP A 280 10.98 11.69 -22.13
CA ASP A 280 11.96 11.11 -21.23
C ASP A 280 11.27 10.81 -19.90
N PHE A 281 10.76 9.59 -19.75
CA PHE A 281 10.29 9.05 -18.48
C PHE A 281 11.44 9.00 -17.45
N LYS A 282 12.71 9.16 -17.86
CA LYS A 282 13.83 9.42 -16.94
C LYS A 282 13.84 10.86 -16.41
N PHE A 283 13.15 11.82 -17.02
CA PHE A 283 13.07 13.19 -16.52
C PHE A 283 12.15 13.30 -15.28
N PHE A 284 11.11 12.48 -15.21
CA PHE A 284 10.17 12.47 -14.07
C PHE A 284 10.57 11.48 -12.96
N TRP A 285 11.43 10.48 -13.26
CA TRP A 285 11.84 9.42 -12.34
C TRP A 285 13.33 9.05 -12.46
N ARG A 286 14.23 10.02 -12.35
CA ARG A 286 15.62 9.73 -11.95
C ARG A 286 15.62 9.42 -10.46
N VAL A 287 15.36 8.15 -10.14
CA VAL A 287 15.74 7.51 -8.87
C VAL A 287 16.97 6.66 -9.16
#